data_AF-A0A816ADX0-F1
#
_entry.id   AF-A0A816ADX0-F1
#
_cell.length_a   1.000
_cell.length_b   1.000
_cell.length_c   1.000
_cell.angle_alpha   90.00
_cell.angle_beta   90.00
_cell.angle_gamma   90.00
#
_symmetry.space_group_name_H-M   'P 1'
#
loop_
_entity.id
_entity.type
_entity.pdbx_description
1 polymer ?
#
loop_
_entity_poly.entity_id
_entity_poly.type
_entity_poly.pdbx_seq_one_letter_code
_entity_poly.pdbx_strand_id
1 'polypeptide(L)'
;MARRCDTRTCCCPSEQATLSRTTNNHLRVKCQFVGQCPSSSYLDDSIPMPDSFETQIVFLGNPILIKLSQDSNTIELKNPFYPQCSETARRNGAMSTSMINLLLIALLSSLISLKEFLM
;
A
#
# COMPACT_ATOMS: atom_id res chain seq x y z
N MET A 1 -4.63 -18.28 -12.33
CA MET A 1 -3.53 -17.52 -12.96
C MET A 1 -3.93 -16.06 -13.00
N ALA A 2 -3.37 -15.21 -12.12
CA ALA A 2 -3.55 -13.77 -12.25
C ALA A 2 -2.84 -13.32 -13.53
N ARG A 3 -3.59 -12.76 -14.49
CA ARG A 3 -3.02 -12.18 -15.70
C ARG A 3 -2.24 -10.95 -15.26
N ARG A 4 -0.92 -10.94 -15.50
CA ARG A 4 -0.08 -9.76 -15.28
C ARG A 4 -0.58 -8.63 -16.18
N CYS A 5 -0.77 -7.45 -15.61
CA CYS A 5 -1.12 -6.26 -16.34
C CYS A 5 -0.07 -5.97 -17.43
N ASP A 6 -0.52 -5.65 -18.65
CA ASP A 6 0.38 -5.40 -19.79
C ASP A 6 0.97 -3.99 -19.73
N THR A 7 2.13 -3.85 -19.11
CA THR A 7 2.86 -2.58 -18.98
C THR A 7 3.23 -1.91 -20.31
N ARG A 8 3.14 -2.60 -21.46
CA ARG A 8 3.40 -2.00 -22.78
C ARG A 8 2.23 -1.17 -23.29
N THR A 9 1.03 -1.48 -22.81
CA THR A 9 -0.23 -0.88 -23.27
C THR A 9 -1.02 -0.22 -22.13
N CYS A 10 -0.68 -0.51 -20.88
CA CYS A 10 -1.39 -0.06 -19.69
C CYS A 10 -0.48 0.66 -18.70
N CYS A 11 -1.11 1.52 -17.91
CA CYS A 11 -0.57 2.01 -16.66
C CYS A 11 -0.92 1.02 -15.54
N CYS A 12 0.03 0.17 -15.18
CA CYS A 12 -0.16 -0.92 -14.23
C CYS A 12 0.29 -0.51 -12.83
N PRO A 13 -0.43 -0.85 -11.77
CA PRO A 13 0.12 -0.70 -10.43
C PRO A 13 1.34 -1.62 -10.28
N SER A 14 2.37 -1.13 -9.58
CA SER A 14 3.50 -1.95 -9.20
C SER A 14 3.05 -2.99 -8.17
N GLU A 15 3.74 -4.12 -8.08
CA GLU A 15 3.38 -5.24 -7.20
C GLU A 15 3.31 -4.87 -5.70
N GLN A 16 3.72 -3.66 -5.33
CA GLN A 16 3.76 -3.14 -3.98
C GLN A 16 2.76 -2.00 -3.80
N ALA A 17 1.74 -2.23 -2.98
CA ALA A 17 0.83 -1.19 -2.49
C ALA A 17 0.87 -1.15 -0.96
N THR A 18 0.79 0.05 -0.42
CA THR A 18 0.74 0.27 1.03
C THR A 18 -0.66 0.73 1.40
N LEU A 19 -1.27 -0.01 2.33
CA LEU A 19 -2.51 0.38 2.98
C LEU A 19 -2.25 0.70 4.43
N SER A 20 -2.62 1.91 4.81
CA SER A 20 -2.55 2.37 6.20
C SER A 20 -3.91 2.91 6.62
N ARG A 21 -4.36 2.55 7.80
CA ARG A 21 -5.56 3.15 8.38
C ARG A 21 -5.22 4.55 8.87
N THR A 22 -5.94 5.57 8.39
CA THR A 22 -5.76 6.96 8.86
C THR A 22 -6.75 7.29 9.97
N THR A 23 -7.99 6.82 9.84
CA THR A 23 -9.03 6.92 10.88
C THR A 23 -9.84 5.63 10.93
N ASN A 24 -10.78 5.51 11.88
CA ASN A 24 -11.67 4.35 11.93
C ASN A 24 -12.45 4.15 10.62
N ASN A 25 -12.71 5.24 9.89
CA ASN A 25 -13.57 5.25 8.71
C ASN A 25 -12.81 5.56 7.41
N HIS A 26 -11.48 5.69 7.45
CA HIS A 26 -10.68 5.99 6.26
C HIS A 26 -9.41 5.15 6.16
N LEU A 27 -9.08 4.81 4.92
CA LEU A 27 -7.91 4.06 4.53
C LEU A 27 -7.09 4.91 3.57
N ARG A 28 -5.80 5.08 3.86
CA ARG A 28 -4.85 5.69 2.93
C ARG A 28 -4.22 4.61 2.07
N VAL A 29 -4.41 4.74 0.76
CA VAL A 29 -3.91 3.87 -0.30
C VAL A 29 -2.73 4.55 -0.95
N LYS A 30 -1.58 3.89 -0.93
CA LYS A 30 -0.36 4.31 -1.60
C LYS A 30 0.06 3.26 -2.61
N CYS A 31 0.14 3.62 -3.88
CA CYS A 31 0.51 2.68 -4.94
C CYS A 31 1.31 3.41 -6.02
N GLN A 32 2.42 2.81 -6.45
CA GLN A 32 3.16 3.30 -7.61
C GLN A 32 2.65 2.63 -8.86
N PHE A 33 2.59 3.34 -9.99
CA PHE A 33 2.25 2.76 -11.28
C PHE A 33 3.46 2.74 -12.22
N VAL A 34 3.49 1.74 -13.10
CA VAL A 34 4.55 1.44 -14.07
C VAL A 34 3.94 1.10 -15.43
N GLY A 35 4.73 1.22 -16.49
CA GLY A 35 4.29 0.96 -17.86
C GLY A 35 3.98 2.24 -18.62
N GLN A 36 2.95 2.23 -19.46
CA GLN A 36 2.57 3.38 -20.27
C GLN A 36 1.75 4.40 -19.46
N CYS A 37 2.36 4.97 -18.42
CA CYS A 37 1.78 6.03 -17.60
C CYS A 37 2.34 7.41 -17.98
N PRO A 38 1.57 8.50 -17.86
CA PRO A 38 2.13 9.85 -17.85
C PRO A 38 3.05 10.01 -16.62
N SER A 39 4.36 10.16 -16.84
CA SER A 39 5.44 10.29 -15.85
C SER A 39 5.32 9.32 -14.64
N SER A 40 6.10 9.51 -13.55
CA SER A 40 6.02 8.64 -12.37
C SER A 40 4.67 8.81 -11.67
N SER A 41 3.69 8.03 -12.12
CA SER A 41 2.32 8.06 -11.61
C SER A 41 2.26 7.37 -10.25
N TYR A 42 1.96 8.14 -9.22
CA TYR A 42 1.81 7.66 -7.84
C TYR A 42 0.41 8.00 -7.35
N LEU A 43 -0.30 6.99 -6.83
CA LEU A 43 -1.56 7.16 -6.11
C LEU A 43 -1.24 7.28 -4.62
N ASP A 44 -1.72 8.36 -3.99
CA ASP A 44 -1.69 8.57 -2.56
C ASP A 44 -3.00 9.22 -2.13
N ASP A 45 -4.00 8.39 -1.85
CA ASP A 45 -5.35 8.88 -1.61
C ASP A 45 -5.95 8.29 -0.33
N SER A 46 -6.86 9.04 0.28
CA SER A 46 -7.59 8.63 1.48
C SER A 46 -9.03 8.31 1.10
N ILE A 47 -9.31 7.02 0.98
CA ILE A 47 -10.65 6.51 0.64
C ILE A 47 -11.44 6.21 1.92
N PRO A 48 -12.77 6.30 1.90
CA PRO A 48 -13.61 5.75 2.95
C PRO A 48 -13.30 4.26 3.15
N MET A 49 -13.35 3.80 4.39
CA MET A 49 -13.27 2.38 4.71
C MET A 49 -14.43 1.68 4.00
N PRO A 50 -14.18 0.69 3.13
CA PRO A 50 -15.25 0.10 2.36
C PRO A 50 -16.15 -0.77 3.24
N ASP A 51 -17.44 -0.49 3.22
CA ASP A 51 -18.47 -1.26 3.94
C ASP A 51 -18.62 -2.69 3.37
N SER A 52 -18.20 -2.90 2.11
CA SER A 52 -18.32 -4.14 1.34
C SER A 52 -17.00 -4.62 0.72
N PHE A 53 -15.85 -4.23 1.29
CA PHE A 53 -14.49 -4.55 0.78
C PHE A 53 -14.17 -4.01 -0.62
N GLU A 54 -14.97 -3.09 -1.16
CA GLU A 54 -14.79 -2.52 -2.50
C GLU A 54 -15.07 -1.01 -2.48
N THR A 55 -14.27 -0.23 -3.20
CA THR A 55 -14.50 1.20 -3.44
C THR A 55 -14.01 1.58 -4.83
N GLN A 56 -14.49 2.70 -5.36
CA GLN A 56 -14.11 3.20 -6.67
C GLN A 56 -13.45 4.57 -6.53
N ILE A 57 -12.31 4.74 -7.20
CA ILE A 57 -11.62 6.04 -7.33
C ILE A 57 -11.44 6.39 -8.80
N VAL A 58 -11.11 7.65 -9.09
CA VAL A 58 -10.68 8.08 -10.42
C VAL A 58 -9.18 8.38 -10.38
N PHE A 59 -8.39 7.63 -11.16
CA PHE A 59 -6.96 7.82 -11.28
C PHE A 59 -6.58 8.03 -12.74
N LEU A 60 -5.87 9.11 -13.05
CA LEU A 60 -5.50 9.50 -14.42
C LEU A 60 -6.71 9.52 -15.38
N GLY A 61 -7.85 10.03 -14.91
CA GLY A 61 -9.10 10.10 -15.69
C GLY A 61 -9.80 8.75 -15.91
N ASN A 62 -9.28 7.65 -15.36
CA ASN A 62 -9.89 6.32 -15.47
C ASN A 62 -10.48 5.92 -14.11
N PRO A 63 -11.69 5.32 -14.06
CA PRO A 63 -12.16 4.71 -12.84
C PRO A 63 -11.36 3.45 -12.54
N ILE A 64 -10.88 3.36 -11.30
CA ILE A 64 -10.21 2.18 -10.77
C ILE A 64 -11.04 1.68 -9.58
N LEU A 65 -11.47 0.44 -9.68
CA LEU A 65 -12.13 -0.28 -8.62
C LEU A 65 -11.05 -0.89 -7.71
N ILE A 66 -11.07 -0.51 -6.45
CA ILE A 66 -10.18 -1.02 -5.41
C ILE A 66 -10.98 -2.04 -4.61
N LYS A 67 -10.53 -3.29 -4.64
CA LYS A 67 -11.10 -4.36 -3.82
C LYS A 67 -10.07 -4.87 -2.84
N LEU A 68 -10.41 -4.85 -1.55
CA LEU A 68 -9.60 -5.51 -0.53
C LEU A 68 -9.97 -6.99 -0.45
N SER A 69 -8.96 -7.84 -0.25
CA SER A 69 -9.21 -9.23 0.12
C SER A 69 -9.85 -9.33 1.52
N GLN A 70 -10.52 -10.45 1.80
CA GLN A 70 -11.15 -10.69 3.10
C GLN A 70 -10.16 -10.65 4.26
N ASP A 71 -8.92 -11.09 4.02
CA ASP A 71 -7.82 -11.05 4.98
C ASP A 71 -7.06 -9.71 4.99
N SER A 72 -7.48 -8.75 4.14
CA SER A 72 -6.86 -7.42 4.00
C SER A 72 -5.37 -7.45 3.67
N ASN A 73 -4.87 -8.53 3.07
CA ASN A 73 -3.47 -8.72 2.70
C ASN A 73 -3.19 -8.37 1.23
N THR A 74 -4.22 -8.37 0.37
CA THR A 74 -4.09 -7.99 -1.03
C THR A 74 -5.10 -6.94 -1.41
N ILE A 75 -4.73 -6.18 -2.44
CA ILE A 75 -5.57 -5.20 -3.09
C ILE A 75 -5.67 -5.59 -4.55
N GLU A 76 -6.89 -5.73 -5.03
CA GLU A 76 -7.15 -5.84 -6.46
C GLU A 76 -7.50 -4.45 -6.99
N LEU A 77 -6.74 -3.98 -7.97
CA LEU A 77 -6.97 -2.74 -8.69
C LEU A 77 -7.52 -3.12 -10.07
N LYS A 78 -8.81 -2.89 -10.26
CA LYS A 78 -9.55 -3.27 -11.46
C LYS A 78 -9.91 -2.05 -12.28
N ASN A 79 -9.51 -2.05 -13.55
CA ASN A 79 -10.04 -1.10 -14.52
C ASN A 79 -11.25 -1.76 -15.21
N PRO A 80 -12.49 -1.27 -14.99
CA PRO A 80 -13.69 -1.90 -15.51
C PRO A 80 -13.81 -1.78 -17.04
N PHE A 81 -13.14 -0.80 -17.65
CA PHE A 81 -13.16 -0.59 -19.10
C PHE A 81 -12.02 -1.32 -19.81
N TYR A 82 -10.89 -1.49 -19.13
CA TYR A 82 -9.71 -2.16 -19.67
C TYR A 82 -9.25 -3.26 -18.72
N PRO A 83 -9.89 -4.44 -18.73
CA PRO A 83 -9.57 -5.53 -17.80
C PRO A 83 -8.11 -5.99 -17.86
N GLN A 84 -7.44 -5.85 -19.01
CA GLN A 84 -6.01 -6.13 -19.18
C GLN A 84 -5.09 -5.16 -18.39
N CYS A 85 -5.63 -4.03 -17.95
CA CYS A 85 -4.94 -3.08 -17.07
C CYS A 85 -5.26 -3.31 -15.58
N SER A 86 -5.91 -4.42 -15.24
CA SER A 86 -6.20 -4.80 -13.86
C SER A 86 -5.06 -5.63 -13.27
N GLU A 87 -4.77 -5.45 -11.98
CA GLU A 87 -3.66 -6.13 -11.31
C GLU A 87 -3.93 -6.27 -9.81
N THR A 88 -3.24 -7.22 -9.18
CA THR A 88 -3.26 -7.39 -7.72
C THR A 88 -1.94 -6.94 -7.12
N ALA A 89 -2.00 -6.03 -6.15
CA ALA A 89 -0.85 -5.65 -5.34
C ALA A 89 -0.92 -6.32 -3.97
N ARG A 90 0.24 -6.72 -3.44
CA ARG A 90 0.32 -7.18 -2.05
C ARG A 90 0.39 -5.96 -1.15
N ARG A 91 -0.30 -6.03 -0.01
CA ARG A 91 -0.11 -5.07 1.06
C ARG A 91 1.30 -5.25 1.60
N ASN A 92 2.13 -4.21 1.52
CA ASN A 92 3.37 -4.17 2.27
C ASN A 92 3.05 -4.02 3.77
N GLY A 93 2.72 -5.14 4.42
CA GLY A 93 2.63 -5.29 5.87
C GLY A 93 4.02 -5.50 6.46
N ALA A 94 4.95 -4.59 6.20
CA ALA A 94 6.26 -4.59 6.85
C ALA A 94 6.41 -3.32 7.67
N MET A 95 5.85 -3.32 8.89
CA MET A 95 6.77 -2.98 9.97
C MET A 95 7.75 -4.15 10.01
N SER A 96 8.89 -4.00 9.33
CA SER A 96 9.98 -4.95 9.49
C SER A 96 10.27 -5.03 10.99
N THR A 97 10.19 -6.23 11.58
CA THR A 97 10.57 -6.50 12.97
C THR A 97 11.98 -5.98 13.31
N SER A 98 12.79 -5.70 12.28
CA SER A 98 14.06 -4.99 12.33
C SER A 98 13.99 -3.58 12.96
N MET A 99 12.90 -2.81 12.79
CA MET A 99 12.79 -1.46 13.38
C MET A 99 12.39 -1.49 14.86
N ILE A 100 11.71 -2.54 15.32
CA ILE A 100 11.32 -2.68 16.73
C ILE A 100 12.55 -3.02 17.59
N ASN A 101 13.49 -3.82 17.06
CA ASN A 101 14.73 -4.14 17.77
C ASN A 101 15.69 -2.94 17.92
N LEU A 102 15.70 -1.99 16.99
CA LEU A 102 16.56 -0.80 17.11
C LEU A 102 16.12 0.13 18.24
N LEU A 103 14.80 0.28 18.45
CA LEU A 103 14.25 1.09 19.54
C LEU A 103 14.49 0.45 20.92
N LEU A 104 14.40 -0.88 21.01
CA LEU A 104 14.72 -1.63 22.24
C LEU A 104 16.21 -1.57 22.59
N ILE A 105 17.11 -1.68 21.61
CA ILE A 105 18.56 -1.58 21.84
C ILE A 105 18.96 -0.15 22.24
N ALA A 106 18.36 0.89 21.64
CA ALA A 106 18.61 2.29 22.03
C ALA A 106 18.10 2.63 23.44
N LEU A 107 16.96 2.06 23.86
CA LEU A 107 16.46 2.21 25.23
C LEU A 107 17.35 1.48 26.23
N LEU A 108 17.79 0.26 25.92
CA LEU A 108 18.71 -0.50 26.77
C LEU A 108 20.08 0.17 26.94
N SER A 109 20.65 0.75 25.89
CA SER A 109 21.93 1.46 25.98
C SER A 109 21.81 2.75 26.82
N SER A 110 20.70 3.48 26.72
CA SER A 110 20.46 4.66 27.55
C SER A 110 20.31 4.33 29.04
N LEU A 111 19.68 3.21 29.38
CA LEU A 111 19.52 2.74 30.76
C LEU A 111 20.85 2.28 31.37
N ILE A 112 21.73 1.67 30.58
CA ILE A 112 23.07 1.27 31.02
C ILE A 112 23.95 2.50 31.27
N SER A 113 23.93 3.50 30.38
CA SER A 113 24.66 4.76 30.59
C SER A 113 24.14 5.56 31.79
N LEU A 114 22.85 5.51 32.11
CA LEU A 114 22.32 6.20 33.29
C LEU A 114 22.77 5.52 34.60
N LYS A 115 22.95 4.20 34.59
CA LYS A 115 23.43 3.44 35.75
C LYS A 115 24.90 3.73 36.05
N GLU A 116 25.74 3.88 35.03
CA GLU A 116 27.17 4.23 35.17
C GLU A 116 27.39 5.66 35.69
N PHE A 117 26.43 6.57 35.49
CA PHE A 117 26.53 7.96 35.96
C PHE A 117 26.05 8.15 37.41
N LEU A 118 25.33 7.17 37.98
CA LEU A 118 24.74 7.23 39.32
C LEU A 118 25.47 6.36 40.36
N MET A 119 26.55 5.68 39.98
CA MET A 119 27.53 5.07 40.91
C MET A 119 28.80 5.91 40.95
#